data_AF-A0A968CVZ4-F1
#
_entry.id   AF-A0A968CVZ4-F1
#
_cell.length_a   1.000
_cell.length_b   1.000
_cell.length_c   1.000
_cell.angle_alpha   90.00
_cell.angle_beta   90.00
_cell.angle_gamma   90.00
#
_symmetry.space_group_name_H-M   'P 1'
#
loop_
_entity.id
_entity.type
_entity.pdbx_description
1 polymer ?
#
loop_
_entity_poly.entity_id
_entity_poly.type
_entity_poly.pdbx_seq_one_letter_code
_entity_poly.pdbx_strand_id
1 'polypeptide(L)' 'AGVPLRALRVNYVGELGWELHTPPAQLETLYDAVWAAGEEFGIADVGAYAVNSLRMEKAYRGWG' A
#
# COMPACT_ATOMS: atom_id res chain seq x y z
N ALA A 1 -0.37 1.37 -16.65
CA ALA A 1 0.66 0.33 -16.86
C ALA A 1 0.16 -0.98 -17.49
N GLY A 2 -1.14 -1.31 -17.48
CA GLY A 2 -1.62 -2.57 -18.08
C GLY A 2 -1.25 -3.83 -17.29
N VAL A 3 -0.89 -3.69 -16.01
CA VAL A 3 -0.50 -4.77 -15.10
C VAL A 3 -1.76 -5.47 -14.57
N PRO A 4 -2.02 -6.75 -14.90
CA PRO A 4 -3.07 -7.51 -14.25
C PRO A 4 -2.74 -7.73 -12.77
N LEU A 5 -3.67 -7.39 -11.89
CA LEU A 5 -3.49 -7.49 -10.43
C LEU A 5 -4.82 -7.83 -9.74
N ARG A 6 -4.72 -8.28 -8.48
CA ARG A 6 -5.84 -8.37 -7.55
C ARG A 6 -5.79 -7.21 -6.57
N ALA A 7 -6.83 -6.38 -6.56
CA ALA A 7 -6.98 -5.29 -5.59
C ALA A 7 -7.88 -5.74 -4.44
N LEU A 8 -7.39 -5.62 -3.21
CA LEU A 8 -8.17 -5.89 -2.00
C LEU A 8 -8.43 -4.56 -1.28
N ARG A 9 -9.70 -4.24 -1.00
CA ARG A 9 -10.05 -3.04 -0.22
C ARG A 9 -9.89 -3.32 1.28
N VAL A 10 -8.64 -3.46 1.70
CA VAL A 10 -8.19 -3.72 3.07
C VAL A 10 -6.79 -3.12 3.22
N ASN A 11 -6.42 -2.72 4.43
CA ASN A 11 -5.07 -2.34 4.80
C ASN A 11 -4.92 -2.40 6.32
N TYR A 12 -3.68 -2.29 6.81
CA TYR A 12 -3.37 -2.36 8.23
C TYR A 12 -3.29 -1.00 8.93
N VAL A 13 -3.50 0.12 8.23
CA VAL A 13 -3.42 1.48 8.79
C VAL A 13 -4.80 2.08 9.11
N GLY A 14 -5.88 1.48 8.62
CA GLY A 14 -7.28 1.88 8.89
C GLY A 14 -7.73 3.18 8.23
N GLU A 15 -7.09 3.53 7.10
CA GLU A 15 -7.47 4.64 6.23
C GLU A 15 -8.02 4.12 4.89
N LEU A 16 -8.48 5.01 3.99
CA LEU A 16 -8.84 4.61 2.63
C LEU A 16 -7.60 4.08 1.89
N GLY A 17 -7.71 2.88 1.32
CA GLY A 17 -6.64 2.31 0.52
C GLY A 17 -6.96 0.89 0.05
N TRP A 18 -6.04 0.36 -0.76
CA TRP A 18 -6.09 -1.01 -1.28
C TRP A 18 -4.72 -1.68 -1.17
N GLU A 19 -4.72 -2.97 -0.92
CA GLU A 19 -3.56 -3.82 -1.18
C GLU A 19 -3.59 -4.30 -2.63
N LEU A 20 -2.49 -4.09 -3.36
CA LEU A 20 -2.35 -4.45 -4.77
C LEU A 20 -1.43 -5.67 -4.91
N HIS A 21 -1.99 -6.81 -5.31
CA HIS A 21 -1.29 -8.08 -5.43
C HIS A 21 -1.06 -8.41 -6.91
N THR A 22 0.22 -8.52 -7.31
CA THR A 22 0.64 -8.79 -8.70
C THR A 22 1.84 -9.76 -8.71
N PRO A 23 2.14 -10.49 -9.81
CA PRO A 23 3.37 -11.27 -9.90
C PRO A 23 4.62 -10.42 -9.64
N PRO A 24 5.66 -10.96 -8.96
CA PRO A 24 6.86 -10.20 -8.60
C PRO A 24 7.55 -9.47 -9.76
N ALA A 25 7.54 -10.07 -10.95
CA ALA A 25 8.13 -9.50 -12.16
C ALA A 25 7.44 -8.20 -12.64
N GLN A 26 6.28 -7.85 -12.09
CA GLN A 26 5.53 -6.65 -12.46
C GLN A 26 5.50 -5.59 -11.33
N LEU A 27 6.18 -5.84 -10.19
CA LEU A 27 6.15 -4.94 -9.04
C LEU A 27 6.76 -3.57 -9.34
N GLU A 28 7.91 -3.53 -10.01
CA GLU A 28 8.57 -2.27 -10.39
C GLU A 28 7.67 -1.43 -11.31
N THR A 29 7.19 -2.03 -12.40
CA THR A 29 6.24 -1.39 -13.33
C THR A 29 4.96 -0.90 -12.64
N LEU A 30 4.44 -1.65 -11.66
CA LEU A 30 3.28 -1.24 -10.88
C LEU A 30 3.61 -0.06 -9.96
N TYR A 31 4.74 -0.14 -9.24
CA TYR A 31 5.20 0.90 -8.32
C TYR A 31 5.41 2.21 -9.06
N ASP A 32 6.17 2.22 -10.15
CA ASP A 32 6.44 3.43 -10.94
C ASP A 32 5.15 4.08 -11.45
N ALA A 33 4.19 3.28 -11.88
CA ALA A 33 2.91 3.77 -12.37
C ALA A 33 2.04 4.39 -11.26
N VAL A 34 2.05 3.81 -10.06
CA VAL A 34 1.37 4.38 -8.88
C VAL A 34 2.09 5.64 -8.43
N TRP A 35 3.42 5.63 -8.41
CA TRP A 35 4.25 6.77 -8.01
C TRP A 35 3.99 7.98 -8.90
N ALA A 36 4.15 7.82 -10.22
CA ALA A 36 3.93 8.89 -11.20
C ALA A 36 2.50 9.48 -11.11
N ALA A 37 1.48 8.65 -10.89
CA ALA A 37 0.11 9.12 -10.70
C ALA A 37 -0.11 9.80 -9.33
N GLY A 38 0.70 9.46 -8.34
CA GLY A 38 0.62 9.99 -6.98
C GLY A 38 1.38 11.31 -6.77
N GLU A 39 2.29 11.69 -7.67
CA GLU A 39 3.13 12.89 -7.50
C GLU A 39 2.29 14.17 -7.34
N GLU A 40 1.20 14.32 -8.10
CA GLU A 40 0.30 15.49 -7.97
C GLU A 40 -0.40 15.56 -6.61
N PHE A 41 -0.49 14.43 -5.89
CA PHE A 41 -1.11 14.31 -4.56
C PHE A 41 -0.09 14.28 -3.42
N GLY A 42 1.21 14.42 -3.70
CA GLY A 42 2.26 14.36 -2.70
C GLY A 42 2.46 12.96 -2.11
N ILE A 43 2.38 11.92 -2.95
CA ILE A 43 2.66 10.54 -2.54
C ILE A 43 4.05 10.41 -1.89
N ALA A 44 4.14 9.55 -0.89
CA ALA A 44 5.39 9.26 -0.18
C ALA A 44 5.44 7.80 0.27
N ASP A 45 6.65 7.26 0.39
CA ASP A 45 6.86 5.95 0.99
C ASP A 45 6.59 5.98 2.50
N VAL A 46 6.10 4.85 3.03
CA VAL A 46 5.85 4.66 4.45
C VAL A 46 6.58 3.43 4.96
N GLY A 47 7.28 3.57 6.08
CA GLY A 47 8.02 2.48 6.71
C GLY A 47 7.20 1.68 7.71
N ALA A 48 7.71 0.50 8.08
CA ALA A 48 7.04 -0.43 9.00
C ALA A 48 6.74 0.16 10.39
N TYR A 49 7.57 1.06 10.92
CA TYR A 49 7.31 1.70 12.21
C TYR A 49 6.11 2.65 12.18
N ALA A 50 5.93 3.41 11.11
CA ALA A 50 4.76 4.26 10.93
C ALA A 50 3.49 3.39 10.80
N VAL A 51 3.54 2.32 9.99
CA VAL A 51 2.43 1.36 9.89
C VAL A 51 2.10 0.73 11.25
N ASN A 52 3.11 0.38 12.05
CA ASN A 52 2.90 -0.14 13.39
C ASN A 52 2.28 0.89 14.34
N SER A 53 2.60 2.18 14.21
CA SER A 53 1.92 3.24 14.97
C SER A 53 0.44 3.33 14.58
N LEU A 54 0.16 3.43 13.28
CA LEU A 54 -1.20 3.61 12.74
C LEU A 54 -2.12 2.44 13.09
N ARG A 55 -1.63 1.20 12.95
CA ARG A 55 -2.43 0.00 13.30
C ARG A 55 -2.79 -0.04 14.78
N MET A 56 -1.96 0.52 15.67
CA MET A 56 -2.25 0.61 17.10
C MET A 56 -3.38 1.60 17.40
N GLU A 57 -3.43 2.74 16.69
CA GLU A 57 -4.53 3.72 16.81
C GLU A 57 -5.88 3.11 16.43
N LYS A 58 -5.88 2.12 15.53
CA LYS A 58 -7.08 1.37 15.10
C LYS A 58 -7.34 0.12 15.95
N ALA A 59 -6.55 -0.10 17.02
CA ALA A 59 -6.61 -1.27 17.89
C ALA A 59 -6.45 -2.62 17.14
N TYR A 60 -5.75 -2.63 16.00
CA TYR A 60 -5.44 -3.86 15.28
C TYR A 60 -4.34 -4.62 16.02
N ARG A 61 -4.60 -5.91 16.24
CA ARG A 61 -3.72 -6.83 16.94
C ARG A 61 -2.69 -7.38 15.96
N GLY A 62 -1.43 -7.40 16.38
CA GLY A 62 -0.38 -8.18 15.72
C GLY A 62 -0.38 -9.58 16.34
N TRP A 63 -0.20 -10.61 15.51
CA TRP A 63 0.00 -11.96 16.02
C TRP A 63 1.46 -12.12 16.49
N GLY A 64 1.65 -12.66 17.70
CA GLY A 64 2.92 -12.71 18.43
C GLY A 64 2.67 -12.63 19.93
#